data_AF-A0A971BKM4-F1
#
_entry.id   AF-A0A971BKM4-F1
#
_cell.length_a   1.000
_cell.length_b   1.000
_cell.length_c   1.000
_cell.angle_alpha   90.00
_cell.angle_beta   90.00
_cell.angle_gamma   90.00
#
_symmetry.space_group_name_H-M   'P 1'
#
loop_
_entity.id
_entity.type
_entity.pdbx_description
1 polymer ?
#
loop_
_entity_poly.entity_id
_entity_poly.type
_entity_poly.pdbx_seq_one_letter_code
_entity_poly.pdbx_strand_id
1 'polypeptide(L)'
;MNKILSGDKIYCNNLISFSSIVTDLINADNIYITSVAGTKVKQIEGEYVWIGRQLPRHERITNIPKTLKNLIICKIRKIKKVEVDTIEADVIDIDYVKATKISGEIVNVGNNCIVDVVEYSKDLNLSKKAIVKSVVKL
;
A
#
# COMPACT_ATOMS: atom_id res chain seq x y z
N MET A 1 -19.79 -11.91 3.55
CA MET A 1 -19.38 -10.49 3.59
C MET A 1 -18.65 -10.30 4.90
N ASN A 2 -17.33 -10.43 4.93
CA ASN A 2 -16.58 -10.25 6.18
C ASN A 2 -16.27 -8.77 6.34
N LYS A 3 -17.11 -8.12 7.14
CA LYS A 3 -16.94 -6.75 7.60
C LYS A 3 -15.94 -6.82 8.76
N ILE A 4 -14.65 -6.58 8.50
CA ILE A 4 -13.66 -6.45 9.58
C ILE A 4 -13.90 -5.08 10.22
N LEU A 5 -14.69 -5.08 11.29
CA LEU A 5 -14.83 -3.97 12.21
C LEU A 5 -13.80 -4.19 13.32
N SER A 6 -12.81 -3.30 13.40
CA SER A 6 -11.98 -3.07 14.60
C SER A 6 -11.26 -4.32 15.16
N GLY A 7 -10.15 -4.69 14.53
CA GLY A 7 -9.08 -5.42 15.19
C GLY A 7 -7.80 -4.58 15.06
N ASP A 8 -7.06 -4.42 16.16
CA ASP A 8 -5.79 -3.68 16.16
C ASP A 8 -4.79 -4.25 15.15
N LYS A 9 -4.95 -5.52 14.76
CA LYS A 9 -4.03 -6.21 13.85
C LYS A 9 -4.78 -7.10 12.85
N ILE A 10 -4.30 -7.13 11.62
CA ILE A 10 -4.80 -7.98 10.53
C ILE A 10 -3.68 -8.94 10.12
N TYR A 11 -3.96 -10.25 10.19
CA TYR A 11 -3.06 -11.32 9.74
C TYR A 11 -3.78 -12.16 8.69
N CYS A 12 -3.19 -12.29 7.50
CA CYS A 12 -3.72 -13.13 6.42
C CYS A 12 -2.65 -13.33 5.35
N ASN A 13 -2.80 -14.30 4.43
CA ASN A 13 -1.82 -14.45 3.35
C ASN A 13 -2.02 -13.41 2.24
N ASN A 14 -3.27 -13.02 1.96
CA ASN A 14 -3.61 -12.09 0.88
C ASN A 14 -4.66 -11.09 1.36
N LEU A 15 -4.28 -9.81 1.45
CA LEU A 15 -5.19 -8.71 1.75
C LEU A 15 -5.52 -7.93 0.49
N ILE A 16 -6.81 -7.73 0.23
CA ILE A 16 -7.29 -6.81 -0.80
C ILE A 16 -8.32 -5.87 -0.18
N SER A 17 -8.02 -4.57 -0.19
CA SER A 17 -8.91 -3.55 0.34
C SER A 17 -9.33 -2.53 -0.70
N PHE A 18 -10.65 -2.35 -0.80
CA PHE A 18 -11.31 -1.33 -1.62
C PHE A 18 -11.94 -0.21 -0.77
N SER A 19 -11.80 -0.29 0.55
CA SER A 19 -12.41 0.63 1.51
C SER A 19 -11.39 1.17 2.50
N SER A 20 -11.77 2.20 3.25
CA SER A 20 -10.93 2.71 4.33
C SER A 20 -10.65 1.62 5.36
N ILE A 21 -9.38 1.46 5.74
CA ILE A 21 -8.94 0.60 6.84
C ILE A 21 -8.30 1.47 7.91
N VAL A 22 -8.67 1.25 9.17
CA VAL A 22 -8.00 1.82 10.33
C VAL A 22 -7.57 0.68 11.23
N THR A 23 -6.26 0.46 11.37
CA THR A 23 -5.68 -0.65 12.16
C THR A 23 -4.23 -0.31 12.55
N ASP A 24 -3.68 -0.98 13.56
CA ASP A 24 -2.29 -0.77 13.96
C ASP A 24 -1.33 -1.58 13.10
N LEU A 25 -1.63 -2.84 12.81
CA LEU A 25 -0.75 -3.71 12.03
C LEU A 25 -1.50 -4.43 10.91
N ILE A 26 -0.88 -4.47 9.73
CA ILE A 26 -1.23 -5.41 8.67
C ILE A 26 -0.01 -6.27 8.40
N ASN A 27 -0.14 -7.58 8.55
CA ASN A 27 0.90 -8.55 8.18
C ASN A 27 0.30 -9.58 7.21
N ALA A 28 0.83 -9.60 5.98
CA ALA A 28 0.40 -10.52 4.93
C ALA A 28 1.43 -10.66 3.80
N ASP A 29 1.48 -11.83 3.15
CA ASP A 29 2.37 -12.07 2.01
C ASP A 29 2.10 -11.04 0.89
N ASN A 30 0.82 -10.87 0.50
CA ASN A 30 0.43 -9.90 -0.52
C ASN A 30 -0.61 -8.92 0.00
N ILE A 31 -0.30 -7.62 -0.10
CA ILE A 31 -1.14 -6.52 0.40
C ILE A 31 -1.51 -5.59 -0.75
N TYR A 32 -2.80 -5.43 -0.99
CA TYR A 32 -3.33 -4.49 -1.97
C TYR A 32 -4.31 -3.52 -1.31
N ILE A 33 -3.93 -2.25 -1.22
CA ILE A 33 -4.76 -1.21 -0.59
C ILE A 33 -5.12 -0.14 -1.62
N THR A 34 -6.40 0.08 -1.82
CA THR A 34 -6.87 1.19 -2.64
C THR A 34 -6.75 2.51 -1.86
N SER A 35 -6.21 3.55 -2.49
CA SER A 35 -6.12 4.90 -1.95
C SER A 35 -7.52 5.51 -1.77
N VAL A 36 -8.02 5.44 -0.54
CA VAL A 36 -9.33 5.93 -0.12
C VAL A 36 -9.14 6.85 1.10
N ALA A 37 -9.96 7.89 1.18
CA ALA A 37 -9.92 8.80 2.33
C ALA A 37 -10.22 8.06 3.64
N GLY A 38 -9.44 8.34 4.68
CA GLY A 38 -9.62 7.77 6.02
C GLY A 38 -8.84 6.47 6.26
N THR A 39 -8.08 5.97 5.28
CA THR A 39 -7.17 4.84 5.51
C THR A 39 -5.98 5.28 6.34
N LYS A 40 -5.80 4.64 7.50
CA LYS A 40 -4.70 4.88 8.44
C LYS A 40 -4.19 3.54 8.98
N VAL A 41 -2.90 3.27 8.83
CA VAL A 41 -2.29 2.03 9.31
C VAL A 41 -0.99 2.40 10.03
N LYS A 42 -0.70 1.90 11.23
CA LYS A 42 0.61 2.23 11.82
C LYS A 42 1.72 1.48 11.08
N GLN A 43 1.57 0.16 10.92
CA GLN A 43 2.61 -0.71 10.40
C GLN A 43 2.08 -1.69 9.35
N ILE A 44 2.81 -1.81 8.25
CA ILE A 44 2.55 -2.78 7.18
C ILE A 44 3.80 -3.65 7.01
N GLU A 45 3.60 -4.97 7.07
CA GLU A 45 4.64 -5.99 6.89
C GLU A 45 4.17 -7.01 5.84
N GLY A 46 5.01 -7.35 4.86
CA GLY A 46 4.66 -8.35 3.86
C GLY A 46 5.77 -8.70 2.90
N GLU A 47 5.50 -9.56 1.92
CA GLU A 47 6.44 -9.81 0.81
C GLU A 47 6.20 -8.79 -0.32
N TYR A 48 4.93 -8.48 -0.60
CA TYR A 48 4.52 -7.53 -1.63
C TYR A 48 3.47 -6.55 -1.10
N VAL A 49 3.79 -5.26 -1.16
CA VAL A 49 2.89 -4.17 -0.76
C VAL A 49 2.59 -3.28 -1.96
N TRP A 50 1.30 -3.22 -2.32
CA TRP A 50 0.78 -2.29 -3.31
C TRP A 50 -0.23 -1.34 -2.69
N ILE A 51 -0.04 -0.03 -2.90
CA ILE A 51 -1.01 0.99 -2.50
C ILE A 51 -1.22 1.95 -3.68
N GLY A 52 -2.46 2.15 -4.11
CA GLY A 52 -2.70 3.06 -5.24
C GLY A 52 -4.17 3.24 -5.58
N ARG A 53 -4.47 3.97 -6.66
CA ARG A 53 -5.86 4.31 -7.03
C ARG A 53 -6.63 3.18 -7.69
N GLN A 54 -5.94 2.40 -8.50
CA GLN A 54 -6.53 1.34 -9.29
C GLN A 54 -5.64 0.12 -9.15
N LEU A 55 -6.22 -1.00 -8.70
CA LEU A 55 -5.48 -2.24 -8.55
C LEU A 55 -4.65 -2.52 -9.80
N PRO A 56 -3.38 -2.91 -9.64
CA PRO A 56 -2.54 -3.24 -10.77
C PRO A 56 -3.16 -4.44 -11.46
N ARG A 57 -3.09 -4.49 -12.79
CA ARG A 57 -3.43 -5.72 -13.53
C ARG A 57 -2.27 -6.71 -13.39
N HIS A 58 -2.02 -7.18 -12.16
CA HIS A 58 -0.92 -8.09 -11.86
C HIS A 58 -1.41 -9.53 -11.83
N GLU A 59 -0.60 -10.44 -12.38
CA GLU A 59 -0.82 -11.89 -12.31
C GLU A 59 -0.93 -12.43 -10.88
N ARG A 60 -0.34 -11.77 -9.87
CA ARG A 60 -0.44 -12.15 -8.44
C ARG A 60 -1.87 -12.01 -7.90
N ILE A 61 -2.73 -11.30 -8.63
CA ILE A 61 -4.16 -11.17 -8.38
C ILE A 61 -4.90 -12.26 -9.19
N THR A 62 -4.58 -13.54 -8.96
CA THR A 62 -5.17 -14.67 -9.69
C THR A 62 -6.61 -14.97 -9.26
N ASN A 63 -6.96 -14.70 -8.00
CA ASN A 63 -8.18 -15.20 -7.35
C ASN A 63 -9.22 -14.14 -6.97
N ILE A 64 -9.22 -12.96 -7.63
CA ILE A 64 -10.33 -12.02 -7.46
C ILE A 64 -11.53 -12.50 -8.28
N PRO A 65 -12.71 -12.70 -7.64
CA PRO A 65 -13.95 -13.03 -8.35
C PRO A 65 -14.19 -12.08 -9.53
N LYS A 66 -14.60 -12.60 -10.70
CA LYS A 66 -14.84 -11.80 -11.91
C LYS A 66 -15.82 -10.65 -11.67
N THR A 67 -16.72 -10.77 -10.70
CA THR A 67 -17.65 -9.72 -10.24
C THR A 67 -16.95 -8.56 -9.52
N LEU A 68 -15.86 -8.80 -8.79
CA LEU A 68 -15.03 -7.75 -8.18
C LEU A 68 -14.12 -7.05 -9.19
N LYS A 69 -13.75 -7.70 -10.31
CA LYS A 69 -12.96 -7.07 -11.39
C LYS A 69 -13.65 -5.83 -11.97
N ASN A 70 -14.99 -5.77 -11.93
CA ASN A 70 -15.77 -4.61 -12.39
C ASN A 70 -15.89 -3.49 -11.35
N LEU A 71 -15.64 -3.75 -10.06
CA LEU A 71 -15.56 -2.73 -9.00
C LEU A 71 -14.24 -1.95 -9.03
N ILE A 72 -13.26 -2.39 -9.82
CA ILE A 72 -12.00 -1.70 -10.07
C ILE A 72 -12.22 -0.38 -10.84
N ILE A 73 -13.45 -0.14 -11.34
CA ILE A 73 -13.90 1.10 -12.00
C ILE A 73 -14.79 1.93 -11.05
N CYS A 74 -14.64 1.80 -9.73
CA CYS A 74 -15.32 2.70 -8.82
C CYS A 74 -14.72 4.11 -8.93
N LYS A 75 -15.55 5.08 -9.34
CA LYS A 75 -15.32 6.53 -9.25
C LYS A 75 -14.98 6.89 -7.80
N ILE A 76 -13.71 6.79 -7.40
CA ILE A 76 -13.23 7.25 -6.10
C ILE A 76 -13.38 8.78 -6.09
N ARG A 77 -14.45 9.27 -5.46
CA ARG A 77 -14.88 10.69 -5.55
C ARG A 77 -13.94 11.66 -4.83
N LYS A 78 -13.07 11.20 -3.93
CA LYS A 78 -12.05 12.03 -3.26
C LYS A 78 -10.77 11.23 -3.05
N ILE A 79 -9.79 11.48 -3.91
CA ILE A 79 -8.43 10.96 -3.75
C ILE A 79 -7.82 11.63 -2.51
N LYS A 80 -7.36 10.82 -1.56
CA LYS A 80 -6.60 11.30 -0.40
C LYS A 80 -5.46 10.34 -0.12
N LYS A 81 -4.40 10.88 0.49
CA LYS A 81 -3.24 10.07 0.84
C LYS A 81 -3.63 9.01 1.87
N VAL A 82 -3.17 7.79 1.69
CA VAL A 82 -3.17 6.78 2.74
C VAL A 82 -2.10 7.17 3.75
N GLU A 83 -2.44 7.21 5.03
CA GLU A 83 -1.47 7.51 6.09
C GLU A 83 -0.94 6.19 6.65
N VAL A 84 0.38 5.99 6.54
CA VAL A 84 1.07 4.84 7.13
C VAL A 84 2.24 5.35 7.97
N ASP A 85 2.60 4.74 9.10
CA ASP A 85 3.85 5.13 9.77
C ASP A 85 5.03 4.39 9.13
N THR A 86 4.98 3.06 9.10
CA THR A 86 6.06 2.21 8.55
C THR A 86 5.55 1.16 7.56
N ILE A 87 6.30 0.96 6.48
CA ILE A 87 6.09 -0.13 5.51
C ILE A 87 7.39 -0.92 5.38
N GLU A 88 7.32 -2.23 5.60
CA GLU A 88 8.42 -3.17 5.41
C GLU A 88 7.97 -4.32 4.51
N ALA A 89 8.63 -4.48 3.36
CA ALA A 89 8.37 -5.60 2.45
C ALA A 89 9.47 -5.80 1.42
N ASP A 90 9.59 -7.00 0.85
CA ASP A 90 10.57 -7.25 -0.21
C ASP A 90 10.34 -6.35 -1.42
N VAL A 91 9.07 -6.19 -1.83
CA VAL A 91 8.68 -5.36 -2.96
C VAL A 91 7.58 -4.39 -2.57
N ILE A 92 7.84 -3.10 -2.80
CA ILE A 92 6.93 -2.00 -2.45
C ILE A 92 6.60 -1.21 -3.70
N ASP A 93 5.32 -1.02 -4.00
CA ASP A 93 4.82 -0.20 -5.10
C ASP A 93 3.66 0.68 -4.61
N ILE A 94 3.95 1.97 -4.39
CA ILE A 94 3.02 2.86 -3.70
C ILE A 94 2.77 4.17 -4.44
N ASP A 95 1.53 4.62 -4.36
CA ASP A 95 0.99 5.80 -5.01
C ASP A 95 0.02 6.48 -4.02
N TYR A 96 0.10 7.80 -3.87
CA TYR A 96 -0.73 8.56 -2.92
C TYR A 96 -0.59 8.08 -1.45
N VAL A 97 0.63 7.91 -0.96
CA VAL A 97 0.91 7.51 0.42
C VAL A 97 1.63 8.62 1.18
N LYS A 98 1.30 8.80 2.46
CA LYS A 98 2.13 9.54 3.41
C LYS A 98 2.73 8.53 4.38
N ALA A 99 4.06 8.40 4.39
CA ALA A 99 4.78 7.46 5.25
C ALA A 99 5.91 8.13 6.04
N THR A 100 6.20 7.65 7.24
CA THR A 100 7.42 8.04 7.97
C THR A 100 8.61 7.23 7.47
N LYS A 101 8.47 5.90 7.37
CA LYS A 101 9.55 5.04 6.90
C LYS A 101 9.05 3.97 5.93
N ILE A 102 9.83 3.72 4.90
CA ILE A 102 9.64 2.61 3.96
C ILE A 102 10.96 1.86 3.86
N SER A 103 10.93 0.53 3.98
CA SER A 103 12.09 -0.34 3.86
C SER A 103 11.76 -1.54 2.99
N GLY A 104 12.58 -1.83 1.97
CA GLY A 104 12.38 -3.02 1.15
C GLY A 104 13.55 -3.38 0.25
N GLU A 105 13.45 -4.46 -0.51
CA GLU A 105 14.49 -4.78 -1.50
C GLU A 105 14.32 -3.94 -2.77
N ILE A 106 13.10 -3.92 -3.29
CA ILE A 106 12.70 -3.19 -4.50
C ILE A 106 11.61 -2.20 -4.11
N VAL A 107 11.91 -0.90 -4.20
CA VAL A 107 11.00 0.15 -3.76
C VAL A 107 10.63 1.08 -4.93
N ASN A 108 9.33 1.17 -5.23
CA ASN A 108 8.75 2.08 -6.20
C ASN A 108 7.85 3.09 -5.49
N VAL A 109 8.31 4.34 -5.41
CA VAL A 109 7.54 5.46 -4.85
C VAL A 109 6.98 6.30 -5.99
N GLY A 110 5.69 6.10 -6.25
CA GLY A 110 4.94 6.78 -7.28
C GLY A 110 4.50 8.20 -6.93
N ASN A 111 3.47 8.67 -7.62
CA ASN A 111 3.01 10.05 -7.59
C ASN A 111 2.33 10.42 -6.27
N ASN A 112 2.52 11.68 -5.86
CA ASN A 112 1.86 12.26 -4.69
C ASN A 112 2.17 11.54 -3.38
N CYS A 113 3.29 10.82 -3.32
CA CYS A 113 3.81 10.26 -2.08
C CYS A 113 4.59 11.32 -1.28
N ILE A 114 4.48 11.26 0.05
CA ILE A 114 5.30 12.02 0.98
C ILE A 114 5.92 11.02 1.94
N VAL A 115 7.23 10.84 1.88
CA VAL A 115 7.95 9.86 2.69
C VAL A 115 9.12 10.52 3.41
N ASP A 116 9.29 10.29 4.71
CA ASP A 116 10.44 10.86 5.42
C ASP A 116 11.72 10.07 5.10
N VAL A 117 11.71 8.74 5.25
CA VAL A 117 12.87 7.89 4.97
C VAL A 117 12.50 6.73 4.05
N VAL A 118 13.27 6.54 2.99
CA VAL A 118 13.21 5.35 2.13
C VAL A 118 14.52 4.58 2.23
N GLU A 119 14.43 3.34 2.68
CA GLU A 119 15.51 2.35 2.74
C GLU A 119 15.29 1.30 1.65
N TYR A 120 16.34 0.98 0.89
CA TYR A 120 16.27 -0.03 -0.16
C TYR A 120 17.59 -0.80 -0.30
N SER A 121 17.55 -2.09 -0.66
CA SER A 121 18.77 -2.91 -0.86
C SER A 121 19.11 -3.20 -2.33
N LYS A 122 18.12 -3.32 -3.22
CA LYS A 122 18.31 -3.62 -4.66
C LYS A 122 18.00 -2.42 -5.54
N ASP A 123 16.73 -2.18 -5.82
CA ASP A 123 16.25 -1.21 -6.80
C ASP A 123 15.37 -0.14 -6.16
N LEU A 124 15.53 1.11 -6.63
CA LEU A 124 14.72 2.25 -6.20
C LEU A 124 14.23 3.04 -7.41
N ASN A 125 12.92 3.25 -7.47
CA ASN A 125 12.28 4.16 -8.44
C ASN A 125 11.50 5.24 -7.69
N LEU A 126 11.83 6.50 -7.95
CA LEU A 126 11.16 7.66 -7.36
C LEU A 126 10.52 8.51 -8.45
N SER A 127 9.21 8.72 -8.35
CA SER A 127 8.51 9.70 -9.18
C SER A 127 9.02 11.11 -8.88
N LYS A 128 9.15 11.93 -9.93
CA LYS A 128 9.40 13.39 -9.81
C LYS A 128 8.31 14.14 -9.04
N LYS A 129 7.14 13.50 -8.82
CA LYS A 129 6.01 14.04 -8.06
C LYS A 129 5.92 13.49 -6.62
N ALA A 130 6.92 12.71 -6.19
CA ALA A 130 7.06 12.28 -4.80
C ALA A 130 7.93 13.30 -4.03
N ILE A 131 7.64 13.46 -2.74
CA ILE A 131 8.47 14.21 -1.81
C ILE A 131 9.09 13.19 -0.86
N VAL A 132 10.41 12.99 -0.97
CA VAL A 132 11.17 12.08 -0.10
C VAL A 132 12.24 12.90 0.62
N LYS A 133 12.30 12.86 1.96
CA LYS A 133 13.29 13.66 2.71
C LYS A 133 14.69 13.02 2.71
N SER A 134 14.76 11.70 2.88
CA SER A 134 16.01 10.95 2.93
C SER A 134 15.89 9.62 2.21
N VAL A 135 16.97 9.21 1.55
CA VAL A 135 17.08 7.95 0.83
C VAL A 135 18.36 7.26 1.29
N VAL A 136 18.24 6.01 1.73
CA VAL A 136 19.32 5.19 2.28
C VAL A 136 19.38 3.88 1.49
N LYS A 137 20.56 3.53 0.99
CA LYS A 137 20.81 2.22 0.41
C LYS A 137 21.43 1.30 1.49
N LEU A 138 20.82 0.14 1.70
CA LEU A 138 21.26 -0.90 2.64
C LEU A 138 22.26 -1.87 1.99
#